data_AF-A0A6N9PF72-F1
#
_entry.id   AF-A0A6N9PF72-F1
#
_cell.length_a   1.000
_cell.length_b   1.000
_cell.length_c   1.000
_cell.angle_alpha   90.00
_cell.angle_beta   90.00
_cell.angle_gamma   90.00
#
_symmetry.space_group_name_H-M   'P 1'
#
loop_
_entity.id
_entity.type
_entity.pdbx_description
1 polymer ?
#
loop_
_entity_poly.entity_id
_entity_poly.type
_entity_poly.pdbx_seq_one_letter_code
_entity_poly.pdbx_strand_id
1 'polypeptide(L)'
;MIIEIKDQWAMLVKDDTLRQNSKKPYEVELIFDESWNGFSKTAIFEAGPASVIVALTADRCTIPTECLKHGSVKLKIGVYGVNGETRKGTVWCETSMIVPDASLGLGSSPSTPPLDDIYSEIMAAIGDLSAAGFEGKTLAEIFREIKDSACACETATDEEVDKVLSDAFGSSSCVPTDPDEEDPCNTATDKEVDDLLDEVFGKQS
;
A
#
# COMPACT_ATOMS: atom_id res chain seq x y z
N MET A 1 -6.69 10.74 18.07
CA MET A 1 -7.14 10.06 16.83
C MET A 1 -8.09 10.99 16.09
N ILE A 2 -8.09 10.98 14.75
CA ILE A 2 -8.97 11.84 13.93
C ILE A 2 -9.69 10.98 12.89
N ILE A 3 -11.02 11.11 12.85
CA ILE A 3 -11.89 10.42 11.89
C ILE A 3 -12.74 11.46 11.16
N GLU A 4 -12.74 11.39 9.84
CA GLU A 4 -13.67 12.16 9.01
C GLU A 4 -14.94 11.36 8.76
N ILE A 5 -16.08 12.01 8.97
CA ILE A 5 -17.42 11.44 8.80
C ILE A 5 -18.10 12.14 7.63
N LYS A 6 -18.24 11.43 6.52
CA LYS A 6 -18.98 11.88 5.33
C LYS A 6 -20.42 11.37 5.39
N ASP A 7 -21.22 11.68 4.37
CA ASP A 7 -22.64 11.32 4.35
C ASP A 7 -22.89 9.81 4.46
N GLN A 8 -22.11 9.00 3.73
CA GLN A 8 -22.30 7.54 3.63
C GLN A 8 -21.13 6.69 4.11
N TRP A 9 -19.99 7.30 4.45
CA TRP A 9 -18.79 6.59 4.86
C TRP A 9 -17.96 7.41 5.85
N ALA A 10 -17.03 6.74 6.53
CA ALA A 10 -16.09 7.34 7.45
C ALA A 10 -14.66 6.89 7.12
N MET A 11 -13.68 7.73 7.41
CA MET A 11 -12.27 7.41 7.18
C MET A 11 -11.41 7.86 8.34
N LEU A 12 -10.48 6.99 8.71
CA LEU A 12 -9.43 7.29 9.66
C LEU A 12 -8.39 8.18 9.00
N VAL A 13 -8.34 9.46 9.40
CA VAL A 13 -7.36 10.42 8.90
C VAL A 13 -6.07 10.35 9.70
N LYS A 14 -6.19 10.16 11.02
CA LYS A 14 -5.06 10.01 11.92
C LYS A 14 -5.34 8.92 12.94
N ASP A 15 -4.52 7.88 12.91
CA ASP A 15 -4.58 6.80 13.89
C ASP A 15 -3.74 7.11 15.14
N ASP A 16 -4.12 6.49 16.26
CA ASP A 16 -3.33 6.46 17.49
C ASP A 16 -3.05 5.02 17.90
N THR A 17 -1.87 4.74 18.45
CA THR A 17 -1.56 3.42 19.00
C THR A 17 -2.33 3.19 20.30
N LEU A 18 -3.43 2.46 20.20
CA LEU A 18 -4.23 2.02 21.34
C LEU A 18 -3.52 0.89 22.09
N ARG A 19 -3.53 0.95 23.42
CA ARG A 19 -2.96 -0.09 24.30
C ARG A 19 -4.03 -0.65 25.21
N GLN A 20 -4.01 -1.97 25.36
CA GLN A 20 -4.87 -2.67 26.29
C GLN A 20 -4.64 -2.16 27.73
N ASN A 21 -5.72 -2.03 28.51
CA ASN A 21 -5.68 -1.56 29.90
C ASN A 21 -4.98 -0.21 30.11
N SER A 22 -4.89 0.62 29.07
CA SER A 22 -4.34 1.95 29.19
C SER A 22 -5.12 2.77 30.21
N LYS A 23 -4.40 3.32 31.19
CA LYS A 23 -4.96 4.31 32.14
C LYS A 23 -5.10 5.70 31.50
N LYS A 24 -4.42 5.93 30.38
CA LYS A 24 -4.48 7.20 29.65
C LYS A 24 -5.75 7.20 28.79
N PRO A 25 -6.59 8.25 28.90
CA PRO A 25 -7.73 8.42 28.00
C PRO A 25 -7.23 8.67 26.57
N TYR A 26 -7.90 8.05 25.60
CA TYR A 26 -7.68 8.31 24.18
C TYR A 26 -8.81 9.17 23.65
N GLU A 27 -8.48 10.31 23.08
CA GLU A 27 -9.44 11.22 22.49
C GLU A 27 -9.58 10.97 20.98
N VAL A 28 -10.82 10.95 20.53
CA VAL A 28 -11.21 10.87 19.12
C VAL A 28 -11.86 12.17 18.72
N GLU A 29 -11.29 12.82 17.72
CA GLU A 29 -11.86 13.98 17.05
C GLU A 29 -12.62 13.52 15.80
N LEU A 30 -13.88 13.90 15.72
CA LEU A 30 -14.82 13.50 14.67
C LEU A 30 -15.13 14.73 13.81
N ILE A 31 -14.64 14.74 12.57
CA ILE A 31 -14.84 15.85 11.64
C ILE A 31 -16.04 15.52 10.77
N PHE A 32 -17.17 16.18 11.02
CA PHE A 32 -18.42 15.94 10.30
C PHE A 32 -18.55 16.80 9.05
N ASP A 33 -19.03 16.18 7.98
CA ASP A 33 -19.52 16.88 6.79
C ASP A 33 -20.82 17.66 7.08
N GLU A 34 -21.10 18.68 6.26
CA GLU A 34 -22.28 19.54 6.39
C GLU A 34 -23.61 18.78 6.35
N SER A 35 -23.64 17.63 5.67
CA SER A 35 -24.80 16.72 5.62
C SER A 35 -25.26 16.24 7.00
N TRP A 36 -24.40 16.30 8.02
CA TRP A 36 -24.70 15.92 9.39
C TRP A 36 -25.23 17.08 10.25
N ASN A 37 -25.31 18.31 9.72
CA ASN A 37 -25.81 19.47 10.46
C ASN A 37 -27.27 19.27 10.89
N GLY A 38 -27.58 19.64 12.14
CA GLY A 38 -28.91 19.47 12.73
C GLY A 38 -29.23 18.06 13.26
N PHE A 39 -28.37 17.05 13.02
CA PHE A 39 -28.53 15.72 13.62
C PHE A 39 -27.87 15.64 15.00
N SER A 40 -28.59 15.07 15.97
CA SER A 40 -28.01 14.55 17.21
C SER A 40 -27.19 13.30 16.89
N LYS A 41 -25.90 13.33 17.22
CA LYS A 41 -24.94 12.30 16.81
C LYS A 41 -24.64 11.37 17.98
N THR A 42 -24.47 10.10 17.70
CA THR A 42 -24.13 9.09 18.70
C THR A 42 -23.07 8.16 18.14
N ALA A 43 -21.98 7.99 18.89
CA ALA A 43 -20.90 7.09 18.56
C ALA A 43 -21.14 5.71 19.19
N ILE A 44 -20.73 4.67 18.48
CA ILE A 44 -20.73 3.28 18.90
C ILE A 44 -19.29 2.81 18.82
N PHE A 45 -18.78 2.27 19.92
CA PHE A 45 -17.43 1.72 20.01
C PHE A 45 -17.54 0.21 20.16
N GLU A 46 -16.93 -0.54 19.24
CA GLU A 46 -16.91 -2.00 19.27
C GLU A 46 -15.48 -2.51 19.23
N ALA A 47 -15.13 -3.35 20.19
CA ALA A 47 -13.82 -4.00 20.26
C ALA A 47 -13.98 -5.42 20.82
N GLY A 48 -13.92 -6.42 19.94
CA GLY A 48 -14.18 -7.81 20.31
C GLY A 48 -15.58 -7.97 20.92
N PRO A 49 -15.72 -8.47 22.17
CA PRO A 49 -17.01 -8.64 22.83
C PRO A 49 -17.56 -7.34 23.48
N ALA A 50 -16.76 -6.28 23.54
CA ALA A 50 -17.19 -5.01 24.12
C ALA A 50 -17.90 -4.13 23.08
N SER A 51 -19.10 -3.64 23.42
CA SER A 51 -19.84 -2.63 22.65
C SER A 51 -20.35 -1.54 23.59
N VAL A 52 -20.02 -0.27 23.30
CA VAL A 52 -20.40 0.88 24.13
C VAL A 52 -20.92 2.00 23.25
N ILE A 53 -22.07 2.57 23.64
CA ILE A 53 -22.73 3.67 22.93
C ILE A 53 -22.51 4.96 23.71
N VAL A 54 -22.08 6.01 23.03
CA VAL A 54 -21.76 7.33 23.61
C VAL A 54 -22.46 8.41 22.82
N ALA A 55 -23.35 9.16 23.47
CA ALA A 55 -23.95 10.35 22.88
C ALA A 55 -22.89 11.44 22.71
N LEU A 56 -22.78 12.00 21.51
CA LEU A 56 -21.79 13.04 21.20
C LEU A 56 -22.39 14.41 21.54
N THR A 57 -21.83 15.07 22.55
CA THR A 57 -22.18 16.45 22.93
C THR A 57 -21.29 17.49 22.24
N ALA A 58 -20.16 17.04 21.72
CA ALA A 58 -19.20 17.81 20.96
C ALA A 58 -18.60 16.93 19.86
N ASP A 59 -17.82 17.52 18.96
CA ASP A 59 -17.10 16.83 17.88
C ASP A 59 -15.87 16.05 18.38
N ARG A 60 -15.79 15.83 19.70
CA ARG A 60 -14.73 15.09 20.38
C ARG A 60 -15.32 14.18 21.44
N CYS A 61 -14.76 12.99 21.55
CA CYS A 61 -15.15 12.02 22.57
C CYS A 61 -13.96 11.17 23.02
N THR A 62 -14.08 10.57 24.19
CA THR A 62 -13.06 9.69 24.74
C THR A 62 -13.45 8.23 24.49
N ILE A 63 -12.50 7.41 24.04
CA ILE A 63 -12.71 5.98 23.86
C ILE A 63 -13.04 5.34 25.21
N PRO A 64 -14.18 4.63 25.35
CA PRO A 64 -14.52 3.92 26.57
C PRO A 64 -13.46 2.90 26.97
N THR A 65 -13.09 2.88 28.25
CA THR A 65 -12.06 1.95 28.76
C THR A 65 -12.44 0.49 28.59
N GLU A 66 -13.75 0.19 28.55
CA GLU A 66 -14.33 -1.11 28.29
C GLU A 66 -13.89 -1.69 26.95
N CYS A 67 -13.79 -0.85 25.91
CA CYS A 67 -13.33 -1.26 24.58
C CYS A 67 -11.81 -1.53 24.55
N LEU A 68 -11.06 -1.04 25.54
CA LEU A 68 -9.60 -1.22 25.66
C LEU A 68 -9.24 -2.39 26.58
N LYS A 69 -10.20 -3.16 27.09
CA LYS A 69 -9.93 -4.33 27.94
C LYS A 69 -9.39 -5.53 27.16
N HIS A 70 -9.64 -5.59 25.85
CA HIS A 70 -9.22 -6.68 24.99
C HIS A 70 -8.11 -6.20 24.04
N GLY A 71 -6.95 -6.86 24.10
CA GLY A 71 -5.87 -6.67 23.14
C GLY A 71 -6.07 -7.53 21.88
N SER A 72 -5.26 -7.30 20.86
CA SER A 72 -5.24 -8.06 19.60
C SER A 72 -6.55 -8.03 18.80
N VAL A 73 -7.43 -7.07 19.09
CA VAL A 73 -8.67 -6.80 18.35
C VAL A 73 -8.60 -5.40 17.74
N LYS A 74 -9.27 -5.19 16.61
CA LYS A 74 -9.45 -3.86 16.05
C LYS A 74 -10.61 -3.16 16.75
N LEU A 75 -10.44 -1.88 17.05
CA LEU A 75 -11.55 -1.04 17.48
C LEU A 75 -12.31 -0.57 16.22
N LYS A 76 -13.63 -0.69 16.26
CA LYS A 76 -14.55 -0.14 15.27
C LYS A 76 -15.31 1.01 15.91
N ILE A 77 -15.40 2.12 15.19
CA ILE A 77 -16.12 3.30 15.62
C ILE A 77 -17.21 3.56 14.59
N GLY A 78 -18.46 3.39 15.02
CA GLY A 78 -19.66 3.70 14.26
C GLY A 78 -20.25 5.02 14.70
N VAL A 79 -20.81 5.81 13.79
CA VAL A 79 -21.58 7.00 14.15
C VAL A 79 -22.93 6.96 13.44
N TYR A 80 -24.01 7.23 14.17
CA TYR A 80 -25.33 7.43 13.58
C TYR A 80 -25.93 8.75 14.05
N GLY A 81 -26.83 9.30 13.24
CA GLY A 81 -27.46 10.60 13.46
C GLY A 81 -28.98 10.48 13.53
N VAL A 82 -29.60 11.20 14.45
CA VAL A 82 -31.07 11.30 14.57
C VAL A 82 -31.49 12.77 14.56
N ASN A 83 -32.48 13.11 13.73
CA ASN A 83 -33.10 14.42 13.68
C ASN A 83 -34.62 14.25 13.55
N GLY A 84 -35.33 14.31 14.69
CA GLY A 84 -36.76 14.00 14.74
C GLY A 84 -37.04 12.58 14.24
N GLU A 85 -37.82 12.46 13.17
CA GLU A 85 -38.16 11.18 12.52
C GLU A 85 -37.10 10.72 11.50
N THR A 86 -36.17 11.60 11.11
CA THR A 86 -35.13 11.27 10.13
C THR A 86 -33.92 10.66 10.84
N ARG A 87 -33.50 9.46 10.40
CA ARG A 87 -32.31 8.78 10.90
C ARG A 87 -31.29 8.58 9.79
N LYS A 88 -30.05 9.02 10.02
CA LYS A 88 -28.91 8.62 9.19
C LYS A 88 -28.43 7.23 9.61
N GLY A 89 -28.08 6.42 8.63
CA GLY A 89 -27.49 5.10 8.84
C GLY A 89 -26.18 5.19 9.63
N THR A 90 -25.77 4.09 10.25
CA THR A 90 -24.50 4.02 10.95
C THR A 90 -23.36 3.94 9.95
N VAL A 91 -22.47 4.94 9.96
CA VAL A 91 -21.22 4.91 9.20
C VAL A 91 -20.11 4.39 10.09
N TRP A 92 -19.32 3.45 9.57
CA TRP A 92 -18.32 2.72 10.35
C TRP A 92 -16.91 3.05 9.88
N CYS A 93 -15.99 3.13 10.84
CA CYS A 93 -14.56 3.26 10.64
C CYS A 93 -13.82 2.24 11.50
N GLU A 94 -12.90 1.47 10.91
CA GLU A 94 -12.01 0.57 11.66
C GLU A 94 -10.65 1.25 11.93
N THR A 95 -10.10 1.06 13.13
CA THR A 95 -8.77 1.55 13.52
C THR A 95 -7.70 0.45 13.44
N SER A 96 -6.46 0.78 13.76
CA SER A 96 -5.43 -0.24 14.05
C SER A 96 -5.80 -1.15 15.21
N MET A 97 -5.09 -2.29 15.28
CA MET A 97 -5.22 -3.23 16.38
C MET A 97 -4.82 -2.60 17.72
N ILE A 98 -5.58 -2.91 18.75
CA ILE A 98 -5.23 -2.58 20.13
C ILE A 98 -4.04 -3.45 20.51
N VAL A 99 -2.92 -2.82 20.82
CA VAL A 99 -1.70 -3.50 21.26
C VAL A 99 -2.01 -4.21 22.58
N PRO A 100 -1.89 -5.54 22.66
CA PRO A 100 -2.08 -6.26 23.91
C PRO A 100 -1.04 -5.81 24.94
N ASP A 101 -1.41 -5.85 26.22
CA ASP A 101 -0.44 -5.66 27.28
C ASP A 101 0.62 -6.77 27.18
N ALA A 102 1.85 -6.50 27.60
CA ALA A 102 2.98 -7.44 27.49
C ALA A 102 2.85 -8.69 28.38
N SER A 103 1.63 -9.02 28.83
CA SER A 103 1.30 -10.38 29.18
C SER A 103 1.28 -11.17 27.88
N LEU A 104 2.42 -11.78 27.57
CA LEU A 104 2.52 -13.00 26.79
C LEU A 104 1.65 -14.06 27.47
N GLY A 105 0.33 -13.92 27.36
CA GLY A 105 -0.62 -15.00 27.49
C GLY A 105 -0.38 -15.87 26.28
N LEU A 106 0.66 -16.71 26.37
CA LEU A 106 0.89 -17.84 25.50
C LEU A 106 -0.37 -18.70 25.62
N GLY A 107 -1.36 -18.37 24.80
CA GLY A 107 -2.50 -19.23 24.56
C GLY A 107 -1.92 -20.58 24.19
N SER A 108 -2.31 -21.58 24.96
CA SER A 108 -1.82 -22.93 24.92
C SER A 108 -1.54 -23.42 23.49
N SER A 109 -0.27 -23.36 23.10
CA SER A 109 0.35 -24.28 22.16
C SER A 109 1.59 -24.80 22.87
N PRO A 110 1.69 -26.11 23.14
CA PRO A 110 2.81 -26.67 23.87
C PRO A 110 3.99 -26.83 22.91
N SER A 111 4.58 -25.72 22.44
CA SER A 111 5.77 -25.75 21.58
C SER A 111 6.24 -24.33 21.23
N THR A 112 6.42 -23.45 22.22
CA THR A 112 7.53 -22.51 22.07
C THR A 112 8.63 -23.13 22.91
N PRO A 113 9.57 -23.84 22.28
CA PRO A 113 10.62 -24.46 23.03
C PRO A 113 11.42 -23.32 23.72
N PRO A 114 12.02 -23.57 24.89
CA PRO A 114 12.76 -22.55 25.63
C PRO A 114 13.67 -21.77 24.67
N LEU A 115 13.94 -20.49 24.95
CA LEU A 115 14.75 -19.65 24.03
C LEU A 115 16.03 -20.36 23.56
N ASP A 116 16.63 -21.20 24.42
CA ASP A 116 17.79 -22.04 24.11
C ASP A 116 17.58 -23.01 22.93
N ASP A 117 16.38 -23.59 22.80
CA ASP A 117 16.03 -24.47 21.68
C ASP A 117 15.83 -23.68 20.38
N ILE A 118 15.28 -22.45 20.47
CA ILE A 118 15.18 -21.56 19.31
C ILE A 118 16.57 -21.06 18.89
N TYR A 119 17.43 -20.71 19.85
CA TYR A 119 18.81 -20.32 19.58
C TYR A 119 19.62 -21.46 18.97
N SER A 120 19.46 -22.69 19.47
CA SER A 120 20.15 -23.87 18.94
C SER A 120 19.62 -24.26 17.56
N GLU A 121 18.32 -24.15 17.30
CA GLU A 121 17.74 -24.36 15.97
C GLU A 121 18.22 -23.30 14.97
N ILE A 122 18.26 -22.03 15.35
CA ILE A 122 18.81 -20.95 14.52
C ILE A 122 20.31 -21.19 14.24
N MET A 123 21.10 -21.56 15.26
CA MET A 123 22.51 -21.89 15.09
C MET A 123 22.72 -23.13 14.20
N ALA A 124 21.86 -24.14 14.31
CA ALA A 124 21.92 -25.33 13.48
C ALA A 124 21.52 -25.04 12.02
N ALA A 125 20.52 -24.19 11.80
CA ALA A 125 20.05 -23.79 10.46
C ALA A 125 21.04 -22.88 9.74
N ILE A 126 21.73 -21.98 10.47
CA ILE A 126 22.82 -21.17 9.93
C ILE A 126 24.03 -22.05 9.58
N GLY A 127 24.26 -23.12 10.34
CA GLY A 127 25.36 -24.05 10.13
C GLY A 127 26.73 -23.44 10.42
N ASP A 128 27.78 -24.23 10.24
CA ASP A 128 29.15 -23.74 10.42
C ASP A 128 29.57 -22.89 9.22
N LEU A 129 29.54 -21.56 9.36
CA LEU A 129 29.98 -20.62 8.32
C LEU A 129 31.45 -20.82 7.92
N SER A 130 32.28 -21.47 8.76
CA SER A 130 33.66 -21.86 8.41
C SER A 130 33.66 -22.89 7.27
N ALA A 131 32.72 -23.84 7.28
CA ALA A 131 32.58 -24.85 6.23
C ALA A 131 32.08 -24.27 4.89
N ALA A 132 31.48 -23.07 4.90
CA ALA A 132 30.98 -22.38 3.72
C ALA A 132 32.04 -21.51 3.01
N GLY A 133 33.30 -21.53 3.45
CA GLY A 133 34.41 -20.81 2.80
C GLY A 133 34.40 -19.29 3.04
N PHE A 134 33.59 -18.80 3.99
CA PHE A 134 33.48 -17.39 4.35
C PHE A 134 34.34 -17.01 5.57
N GLU A 135 35.32 -17.83 5.90
CA GLU A 135 36.15 -17.66 7.09
C GLU A 135 36.94 -16.34 7.05
N GLY A 136 36.82 -15.54 8.12
CA GLY A 136 37.49 -14.24 8.25
C GLY A 136 36.79 -13.05 7.57
N LYS A 137 35.66 -13.27 6.88
CA LYS A 137 34.88 -12.18 6.24
C LYS A 137 33.76 -11.71 7.15
N THR A 138 33.49 -10.41 7.12
CA THR A 138 32.34 -9.82 7.81
C THR A 138 31.04 -10.10 7.04
N LEU A 139 29.91 -10.14 7.74
CA LEU A 139 28.58 -10.29 7.12
C LEU A 139 28.34 -9.32 5.95
N ALA A 140 28.82 -8.08 6.08
CA ALA A 140 28.70 -7.06 5.04
C ALA A 140 29.52 -7.39 3.77
N GLU A 141 30.67 -8.05 3.92
CA GLU A 141 31.50 -8.49 2.78
C GLU A 141 30.86 -9.67 2.07
N ILE A 142 30.29 -10.62 2.82
CA ILE A 142 29.56 -11.77 2.27
C ILE A 142 28.35 -11.30 1.45
N PHE A 143 27.56 -10.36 1.98
CA PHE A 143 26.43 -9.78 1.25
C PHE A 143 26.84 -9.08 -0.04
N ARG A 144 28.00 -8.39 -0.03
CA ARG A 144 28.52 -7.71 -1.22
C ARG A 144 28.97 -8.71 -2.27
N GLU A 145 29.68 -9.77 -1.87
CA GLU A 145 30.16 -10.82 -2.75
C GLU A 145 29.02 -11.64 -3.38
N ILE A 146 27.96 -11.95 -2.63
CA ILE A 146 26.74 -12.58 -3.17
C ILE A 146 26.04 -11.65 -4.17
N LYS A 147 25.95 -10.35 -3.85
CA LYS A 147 25.34 -9.36 -4.75
C LYS A 147 26.13 -9.24 -6.07
N ASP A 148 27.45 -9.20 -5.99
CA ASP A 148 28.31 -9.10 -7.16
C ASP A 148 28.28 -10.41 -7.98
N SER A 149 28.19 -11.57 -7.31
CA SER A 149 27.98 -12.86 -7.98
C SER A 149 26.59 -13.00 -8.62
N ALA A 150 25.54 -12.42 -8.03
CA ALA A 150 24.19 -12.41 -8.60
C ALA A 150 24.03 -11.37 -9.72
N CYS A 151 24.86 -10.32 -9.73
CA CYS A 151 24.96 -9.34 -10.80
C CYS A 151 25.82 -9.77 -11.98
N ALA A 152 26.43 -10.97 -11.97
CA ALA A 152 27.07 -11.55 -13.14
C ALA A 152 26.07 -12.06 -14.21
N CYS A 153 24.89 -11.44 -14.28
CA CYS A 153 24.03 -11.48 -15.44
C CYS A 153 24.67 -10.56 -16.48
N GLU A 154 25.02 -11.12 -17.63
CA GLU A 154 25.59 -10.46 -18.80
C GLU A 154 24.63 -9.40 -19.37
N THR A 155 24.44 -8.28 -18.67
CA THR A 155 23.85 -7.09 -19.28
C THR A 155 24.89 -6.55 -20.25
N ALA A 156 24.59 -6.65 -21.55
CA ALA A 156 25.40 -6.04 -22.60
C ALA A 156 25.74 -4.60 -22.19
N THR A 157 27.01 -4.23 -22.31
CA THR A 157 27.41 -2.86 -21.97
C THR A 157 26.77 -1.89 -22.95
N ASP A 158 26.55 -0.64 -22.55
CA ASP A 158 25.94 0.39 -23.42
C ASP A 158 26.66 0.50 -24.78
N GLU A 159 27.97 0.20 -24.82
CA GLU A 159 28.80 0.18 -26.02
C GLU A 159 28.44 -0.97 -27.00
N GLU A 160 28.10 -2.15 -26.47
CA GLU A 160 27.63 -3.27 -27.30
C GLU A 160 26.24 -2.98 -27.88
N VAL A 161 25.37 -2.32 -27.10
CA VAL A 161 24.03 -1.92 -27.54
C VAL A 161 24.10 -0.87 -28.65
N ASP A 162 24.96 0.14 -28.51
CA ASP A 162 25.07 1.24 -29.48
C ASP A 162 25.59 0.77 -30.85
N LYS A 163 26.49 -0.21 -30.84
CA LYS A 163 26.97 -0.85 -32.07
C LYS A 163 25.88 -1.65 -32.79
N VAL A 164 25.06 -2.39 -32.05
CA VAL A 164 23.97 -3.18 -32.64
C VAL A 164 22.86 -2.27 -33.16
N LEU A 165 22.56 -1.17 -32.47
CA LEU A 165 21.56 -0.18 -32.93
C LEU A 165 22.01 0.54 -34.20
N SER A 166 23.28 0.95 -34.28
CA SER A 166 23.82 1.61 -35.47
C SER A 166 23.93 0.68 -36.68
N ASP A 167 24.29 -0.60 -36.49
CA ASP A 167 24.30 -1.58 -37.57
C ASP A 167 22.87 -1.98 -38.02
N ALA A 168 21.91 -2.05 -37.10
CA ALA A 168 20.53 -2.44 -37.41
C ALA A 168 19.70 -1.34 -38.08
N PHE A 169 19.87 -0.08 -37.64
CA PHE A 169 19.11 1.06 -38.16
C PHE A 169 19.89 1.95 -39.12
N GLY A 170 21.21 1.79 -39.22
CA GLY A 170 22.08 2.64 -40.02
C GLY A 170 22.14 4.08 -39.48
N SER A 171 23.27 4.76 -39.64
CA SER A 171 23.42 6.18 -39.25
C SER A 171 22.67 7.16 -40.17
N SER A 172 21.44 6.84 -40.60
CA SER A 172 20.61 7.75 -41.37
C SER A 172 19.64 8.47 -40.44
N SER A 173 20.16 9.47 -39.75
CA SER A 173 19.33 10.50 -39.13
C SER A 173 18.75 11.38 -40.25
N CYS A 174 17.61 11.01 -40.81
CA CYS A 174 16.68 11.98 -41.37
C CYS A 174 15.75 12.43 -40.24
N VAL A 175 16.28 13.29 -39.37
CA VAL A 175 15.45 14.06 -38.42
C VAL A 175 15.00 15.30 -39.18
N PRO A 176 13.70 15.50 -39.44
CA PRO A 176 13.21 16.74 -40.01
C PRO A 176 13.47 17.86 -39.01
N THR A 177 14.25 18.87 -39.42
CA THR A 177 14.56 20.02 -38.57
C THR A 177 13.40 21.03 -38.49
N ASP A 178 12.35 20.86 -39.28
CA ASP A 178 11.14 21.69 -39.25
C ASP A 178 9.88 20.81 -39.43
N PRO A 179 8.82 21.01 -38.61
CA PRO A 179 7.61 20.19 -38.63
C PRO A 179 6.66 20.45 -39.82
N ASP A 180 7.00 21.38 -40.71
CA ASP A 180 6.18 21.75 -41.88
C ASP A 180 6.83 21.39 -43.24
N GLU A 181 7.95 20.66 -43.24
CA GLU A 181 8.51 20.09 -44.48
C GLU A 181 8.04 18.63 -44.64
N GLU A 182 7.21 18.40 -45.67
CA GLU A 182 6.74 17.07 -46.07
C GLU A 182 7.92 16.20 -46.54
N ASP A 183 8.23 15.15 -45.77
CA ASP A 183 9.29 14.18 -46.06
C ASP A 183 9.02 13.41 -47.38
N PRO A 184 9.91 13.49 -48.39
CA PRO A 184 9.71 12.83 -49.68
C PRO A 184 9.88 11.29 -49.65
N CYS A 185 10.20 10.70 -48.49
CA CYS A 185 10.46 9.26 -48.36
C CYS A 185 9.26 8.44 -47.84
N ASN A 186 8.25 9.08 -47.27
CA ASN A 186 7.14 8.38 -46.61
C ASN A 186 5.76 8.71 -47.21
N THR A 187 5.70 9.70 -48.10
CA THR A 187 4.48 10.07 -48.83
C THR A 187 4.47 9.35 -50.17
N ALA A 188 3.50 8.45 -50.35
CA ALA A 188 3.29 7.79 -51.64
C ALA A 188 3.10 8.84 -52.73
N THR A 189 3.77 8.65 -53.86
CA THR A 189 3.68 9.61 -54.96
C THR A 189 2.27 9.61 -55.54
N ASP A 190 1.79 10.76 -56.04
CA ASP A 190 0.45 10.90 -56.64
C ASP A 190 0.17 9.82 -57.69
N LYS A 191 1.22 9.36 -58.38
CA LYS A 191 1.16 8.26 -59.35
C LYS A 191 0.80 6.90 -58.71
N GLU A 192 1.36 6.58 -57.55
CA GLU A 192 1.04 5.34 -56.83
C GLU A 192 -0.39 5.37 -56.29
N VAL A 193 -0.88 6.54 -55.90
CA VAL A 193 -2.27 6.73 -55.49
C VAL A 193 -3.22 6.57 -56.67
N ASP A 194 -2.91 7.16 -57.82
CA ASP A 194 -3.75 7.01 -59.04
C ASP A 194 -3.81 5.55 -59.52
N ASP A 195 -2.68 4.83 -59.53
CA ASP A 195 -2.65 3.43 -59.94
C ASP A 195 -3.50 2.54 -58.99
N LEU A 196 -3.54 2.86 -57.67
CA LEU A 196 -4.42 2.20 -56.69
C LEU A 196 -5.91 2.57 -56.87
N LEU A 197 -6.21 3.83 -57.19
CA LEU A 197 -7.59 4.27 -57.42
C LEU A 197 -8.18 3.63 -58.68
N ASP A 198 -7.39 3.49 -59.74
CA ASP A 198 -7.78 2.76 -60.96
C ASP A 198 -8.02 1.27 -60.69
N GLU A 199 -7.28 0.65 -59.76
CA GLU A 199 -7.47 -0.75 -59.37
C GLU A 199 -8.77 -0.96 -58.57
N VAL A 200 -9.09 -0.06 -57.63
CA VAL A 200 -10.27 -0.19 -56.75
C VAL A 200 -11.56 0.26 -57.43
N PHE A 201 -11.51 1.34 -58.21
CA PHE A 201 -12.70 1.96 -58.79
C PHE A 201 -12.85 1.72 -60.31
N GLY A 202 -11.81 1.17 -60.96
CA GLY A 202 -11.76 0.99 -62.41
C GLY A 202 -11.47 2.30 -63.14
N LYS A 203 -10.81 2.22 -64.30
CA LYS A 203 -10.50 3.40 -65.13
C LYS A 203 -11.77 4.14 -65.52
N GLN A 204 -11.86 5.42 -65.16
CA GLN A 204 -12.88 6.30 -65.72
C GLN A 204 -12.64 6.46 -67.23
N SER A 205 -13.61 6.03 -68.03
CA SER A 205 -13.65 6.22 -69.48
C SER A 205 -14.90 6.96 -69.89
#